data_AF-A0A0F8FB08-F1
#
_entry.id   AF-A0A0F8FB08-F1
#
_cell.length_a   1.000
_cell.length_b   1.000
_cell.length_c   1.000
_cell.angle_alpha   90.00
_cell.angle_beta   90.00
_cell.angle_gamma   90.00
#
_symmetry.space_group_name_H-M   'P 1'
#
loop_
_entity.id
_entity.type
_entity.pdbx_description
1 polymer ?
#
loop_
_entity_poly.entity_id
_entity_poly.type
_entity_poly.pdbx_seq_one_letter_code
_entity_poly.pdbx_strand_id
1 'polypeptide(L)'
;MPISHIMASGMTGIRAAGDLVARMEFSKNMRVGEAKEYVAKKLNVDTMDLSDEHVMRELREELDIGVITSVPGAAKGIAAKMNIEKLLDVKINSCELFRRQIR
;
A
#
# COMPACT_ATOMS: atom_id res chain seq x y z
N MET A 1 -6.02 20.28 -0.60
CA MET A 1 -6.19 19.92 -2.03
C MET A 1 -5.83 18.44 -2.25
N PRO A 2 -6.73 17.49 -1.92
CA PRO A 2 -6.46 16.07 -2.13
C PRO A 2 -6.31 15.73 -3.61
N ILE A 3 -7.08 16.38 -4.50
CA ILE A 3 -7.05 16.13 -5.95
C ILE A 3 -5.68 16.45 -6.53
N SER A 4 -5.11 17.63 -6.26
CA SER A 4 -3.78 17.98 -6.77
C SER A 4 -2.66 17.07 -6.23
N HIS A 5 -2.75 16.63 -4.97
CA HIS A 5 -1.80 15.68 -4.39
C HIS A 5 -1.95 14.28 -4.99
N ILE A 6 -3.19 13.80 -5.20
CA ILE A 6 -3.50 12.53 -5.86
C ILE A 6 -3.00 12.55 -7.31
N MET A 7 -3.23 13.63 -8.04
CA MET A 7 -2.81 13.78 -9.43
C MET A 7 -1.30 13.97 -9.56
N ALA A 8 -0.65 14.70 -8.64
CA ALA A 8 0.80 14.90 -8.65
C ALA A 8 1.60 13.66 -8.18
N SER A 9 1.03 12.82 -7.30
CA SER A 9 1.68 11.58 -6.82
C SER A 9 1.55 10.38 -7.77
N GLY A 10 0.73 10.49 -8.82
CA GLY A 10 0.76 9.61 -10.00
C GLY A 10 0.30 8.16 -9.83
N MET A 11 -0.02 7.70 -8.62
CA MET A 11 -0.41 6.29 -8.32
C MET A 11 -1.60 6.15 -7.36
N THR A 12 -2.41 7.21 -7.22
CA THR A 12 -3.72 7.22 -6.54
C THR A 12 -3.84 6.62 -5.12
N GLY A 13 -2.72 6.43 -4.40
CA GLY A 13 -2.70 5.97 -3.02
C GLY A 13 -3.23 4.54 -2.85
N ILE A 14 -4.27 4.36 -2.03
CA ILE A 14 -4.92 3.06 -1.78
C ILE A 14 -5.76 2.57 -2.97
N ARG A 15 -6.09 3.45 -3.94
CA ARG A 15 -6.86 3.06 -5.13
C ARG A 15 -6.02 2.22 -6.09
N ALA A 16 -4.74 2.53 -6.25
CA ALA A 16 -3.75 1.71 -6.96
C ALA A 16 -2.63 1.29 -6.00
N ALA A 17 -1.34 1.46 -6.30
CA ALA A 17 -0.23 1.06 -5.41
C ALA A 17 0.50 2.23 -4.73
N GLY A 18 0.02 3.47 -4.86
CA GLY A 18 0.75 4.66 -4.42
C GLY A 18 1.09 4.69 -2.92
N ASP A 19 0.23 4.15 -2.05
CA ASP A 19 0.57 4.10 -0.62
C ASP A 19 1.64 3.06 -0.30
N LEU A 20 1.73 1.97 -1.08
CA LEU A 20 2.77 0.95 -0.93
C LEU A 20 4.13 1.52 -1.34
N VAL A 21 4.18 2.23 -2.48
CA VAL A 21 5.41 2.89 -2.96
C VAL A 21 5.87 3.97 -1.97
N ALA A 22 4.96 4.84 -1.52
CA ALA A 22 5.29 5.87 -0.54
C ALA A 22 5.86 5.29 0.77
N ARG A 23 5.36 4.13 1.23
CA ARG A 23 5.93 3.47 2.41
C ARG A 23 7.37 3.06 2.21
N MET A 24 7.73 2.59 1.01
CA MET A 24 9.11 2.22 0.69
C MET A 24 10.02 3.45 0.59
N GLU A 25 9.53 4.53 -0.01
CA GLU A 25 10.24 5.82 -0.04
C GLU A 25 10.55 6.32 1.39
N PHE A 26 9.55 6.37 2.28
CA PHE A 26 9.73 6.90 3.63
C PHE A 26 10.41 5.93 4.61
N SER A 27 10.11 4.63 4.53
CA SER A 27 10.57 3.67 5.54
C SER A 27 11.93 3.06 5.23
N LYS A 28 12.33 3.04 3.95
CA LYS A 28 13.60 2.49 3.48
C LYS A 28 14.47 3.51 2.75
N ASN A 29 14.04 4.78 2.69
CA ASN A 29 14.75 5.87 2.02
C ASN A 29 15.08 5.57 0.54
N MET A 30 14.21 4.80 -0.12
CA MET A 30 14.36 4.42 -1.53
C MET A 30 14.02 5.60 -2.43
N ARG A 31 14.69 5.72 -3.58
CA ARG A 31 14.24 6.62 -4.63
C ARG A 31 12.97 6.07 -5.27
N VAL A 32 12.13 6.95 -5.83
CA VAL A 32 10.83 6.58 -6.42
C VAL A 32 10.91 5.42 -7.42
N GLY A 33 11.96 5.35 -8.24
CA GLY A 33 12.16 4.26 -9.20
C GLY A 33 12.40 2.91 -8.51
N GLU A 34 13.34 2.88 -7.56
CA GLU A 34 13.66 1.69 -6.77
C GLU A 34 12.45 1.22 -5.95
N ALA A 35 11.70 2.17 -5.38
CA ALA A 35 10.49 1.89 -4.62
C ALA A 35 9.40 1.24 -5.50
N LYS A 36 9.21 1.74 -6.73
CA LYS A 36 8.29 1.13 -7.70
C LYS A 36 8.74 -0.27 -8.10
N GLU A 37 10.01 -0.45 -8.45
CA GLU A 37 10.55 -1.76 -8.81
C GLU A 37 10.41 -2.78 -7.67
N TYR A 38 10.68 -2.35 -6.43
CA TYR A 38 10.51 -3.19 -5.25
C TYR A 38 9.06 -3.62 -5.06
N VAL A 39 8.11 -2.69 -5.13
CA VAL A 39 6.68 -2.97 -4.95
C VAL A 39 6.14 -3.84 -6.09
N ALA A 40 6.49 -3.53 -7.34
CA ALA A 40 6.13 -4.34 -8.51
C ALA A 40 6.60 -5.79 -8.36
N LYS A 41 7.85 -5.99 -7.93
CA LYS A 41 8.41 -7.32 -7.65
C LYS A 41 7.67 -8.04 -6.52
N LYS A 42 7.27 -7.34 -5.46
CA LYS A 42 6.50 -7.92 -4.33
C LYS A 42 5.09 -8.33 -4.73
N LEU A 43 4.49 -7.61 -5.68
CA LEU A 43 3.15 -7.86 -6.19
C LEU A 43 3.13 -8.79 -7.42
N ASN A 44 4.30 -9.13 -7.98
CA ASN A 44 4.45 -9.93 -9.19
C ASN A 44 3.72 -9.32 -10.41
N VAL A 45 3.91 -8.02 -10.62
CA VAL A 45 3.34 -7.23 -11.74
C VAL A 45 4.39 -6.32 -12.38
N ASP A 46 4.05 -5.69 -13.51
CA ASP A 46 4.90 -4.68 -14.11
C ASP A 46 4.79 -3.33 -13.37
N THR A 47 5.84 -2.51 -13.49
CA THR A 47 5.88 -1.20 -12.81
C THR A 47 4.78 -0.24 -13.25
N MET A 48 4.24 -0.41 -14.46
CA MET A 48 3.11 0.38 -14.95
C MET A 48 1.77 -0.04 -14.35
N ASP A 49 1.62 -1.31 -13.99
CA ASP A 49 0.40 -1.82 -13.36
C ASP A 49 0.16 -1.22 -11.97
N LEU A 50 1.22 -0.70 -11.32
CA LEU A 50 1.14 -0.01 -10.03
C LEU A 50 0.21 1.21 -10.05
N SER A 51 -0.04 1.78 -11.22
CA SER A 51 -0.96 2.90 -11.42
C SER A 51 -2.34 2.47 -11.93
N ASP A 52 -2.50 1.20 -12.34
CA ASP A 52 -3.76 0.66 -12.86
C ASP A 52 -4.68 0.29 -11.70
N GLU A 53 -5.82 0.98 -11.58
CA GLU A 53 -6.77 0.73 -10.50
C GLU A 53 -7.49 -0.61 -10.62
N HIS A 54 -7.66 -1.16 -11.82
CA HIS A 54 -8.34 -2.44 -12.03
C HIS A 54 -7.43 -3.58 -11.59
N VAL A 55 -6.18 -3.60 -12.07
CA VAL A 55 -5.19 -4.61 -11.65
C VAL A 55 -4.96 -4.54 -10.14
N MET A 56 -4.75 -3.34 -9.61
CA MET A 56 -4.50 -3.16 -8.18
C MET A 56 -5.72 -3.45 -7.32
N ARG A 57 -6.95 -3.29 -7.82
CA ARG A 57 -8.15 -3.64 -7.08
C ARG A 57 -8.18 -5.13 -6.76
N GLU A 58 -7.97 -5.97 -7.76
CA GLU A 58 -8.00 -7.44 -7.61
C GLU A 58 -6.89 -7.91 -6.66
N LEU A 59 -5.65 -7.44 -6.88
CA LEU A 59 -4.51 -7.79 -6.02
C LEU A 59 -4.71 -7.36 -4.56
N ARG A 60 -5.32 -6.20 -4.33
CA ARG A 60 -5.58 -5.71 -2.98
C ARG A 60 -6.61 -6.55 -2.23
N GLU A 61 -7.62 -7.06 -2.93
CA GLU A 61 -8.60 -7.98 -2.35
C GLU A 61 -7.95 -9.34 -2.06
N GLU A 62 -7.19 -9.89 -3.00
CA GLU A 62 -6.52 -11.18 -2.84
C GLU A 62 -5.50 -11.18 -1.70
N LEU A 63 -4.68 -10.13 -1.61
CA LEU A 63 -3.65 -9.99 -0.57
C LEU A 63 -4.21 -9.47 0.77
N ASP A 64 -5.50 -9.14 0.82
CA ASP A 64 -6.18 -8.61 2.01
C ASP A 64 -5.46 -7.38 2.62
N ILE A 65 -4.94 -6.50 1.74
CA ILE A 65 -4.20 -5.28 2.11
C ILE A 65 -5.05 -4.02 2.06
N GLY A 66 -6.37 -4.20 1.98
CA GLY A 66 -7.36 -3.14 2.01
C GLY A 66 -7.62 -2.51 0.63
N VAL A 67 -8.91 -2.27 0.39
CA VAL A 67 -9.46 -1.67 -0.82
C VAL A 67 -10.23 -0.40 -0.49
N ILE A 68 -10.35 0.50 -1.47
CA ILE A 68 -10.99 1.81 -1.28
C ILE A 68 -12.47 1.71 -0.88
N THR A 69 -13.21 0.78 -1.49
CA THR A 69 -14.58 0.47 -1.07
C THR A 69 -14.54 -0.70 -0.10
N SER A 70 -15.11 -0.50 1.07
CA SER A 70 -15.13 -1.53 2.10
C SER A 70 -15.92 -2.75 1.65
N VAL A 71 -15.23 -3.88 1.48
CA VAL A 71 -15.85 -5.19 1.23
C VAL A 71 -16.12 -5.88 2.58
N PRO A 72 -17.30 -6.50 2.81
CA PRO A 72 -17.55 -7.32 4.00
C PRO A 72 -16.48 -8.43 4.16
N GLY A 73 -16.00 -8.67 5.38
CA GLY A 73 -14.99 -9.69 5.65
C GLY A 73 -13.54 -9.32 5.31
N ALA A 74 -13.30 -8.38 4.40
CA ALA A 74 -11.95 -7.91 4.07
C ALA A 74 -11.33 -7.04 5.18
N ALA A 75 -10.02 -7.13 5.35
CA ALA A 75 -9.25 -6.36 6.32
C ALA A 75 -9.31 -4.86 6.03
N LYS A 76 -9.47 -4.09 7.12
CA LYS A 76 -9.59 -2.63 7.10
C LYS A 76 -8.74 -2.02 8.20
N GLY A 77 -8.31 -0.77 7.99
CA GLY A 77 -7.59 0.00 9.00
C GLY A 77 -6.32 -0.71 9.48
N ILE A 78 -6.25 -1.03 10.77
CA ILE A 78 -5.06 -1.65 11.39
C ILE A 78 -4.79 -3.05 10.85
N ALA A 79 -5.82 -3.86 10.59
CA ALA A 79 -5.64 -5.22 10.06
C ALA A 79 -4.96 -5.19 8.68
N ALA A 80 -5.47 -4.37 7.76
CA ALA A 80 -4.89 -4.19 6.43
C ALA A 80 -3.45 -3.69 6.50
N LYS A 81 -3.17 -2.71 7.39
CA LYS A 81 -1.81 -2.21 7.59
C LYS A 81 -0.85 -3.30 8.10
N MET A 82 -1.28 -4.18 9.00
CA MET A 82 -0.46 -5.31 9.45
C MET A 82 -0.18 -6.33 8.33
N ASN A 83 -1.09 -6.51 7.38
CA ASN A 83 -0.83 -7.31 6.18
C ASN A 83 0.16 -6.61 5.25
N ILE A 84 0.08 -5.28 5.10
CA ILE A 84 1.08 -4.48 4.37
C ILE A 84 2.48 -4.58 5.01
N GLU A 85 2.59 -4.59 6.35
CA GLU A 85 3.88 -4.81 7.04
C GLU A 85 4.53 -6.12 6.57
N LYS A 86 3.76 -7.20 6.47
CA LYS A 86 4.24 -8.51 6.01
C LYS A 86 4.62 -8.50 4.54
N LEU A 87 3.79 -7.88 3.69
CA LEU A 87 4.03 -7.81 2.24
C LEU A 87 5.34 -7.09 1.93
N LEU A 88 5.54 -5.91 2.52
CA LEU A 88 6.66 -5.01 2.21
C LEU A 88 7.88 -5.20 3.14
N ASP A 89 7.77 -6.04 4.17
CA ASP A 89 8.82 -6.23 5.17
C ASP A 89 9.26 -4.92 5.86
N VAL A 90 8.24 -4.17 6.31
CA VAL A 90 8.37 -2.86 6.97
C VAL A 90 7.55 -2.82 8.26
N LYS A 91 7.89 -1.88 9.13
CA LYS A 91 7.10 -1.55 10.33
C LYS A 91 6.32 -0.26 10.14
N ILE A 92 5.05 -0.28 10.50
CA ILE A 92 4.15 0.87 10.44
C ILE A 92 3.90 1.36 11.87
N ASN A 93 4.22 2.62 12.13
CA ASN A 93 4.11 3.23 13.47
C ASN A 93 2.74 3.00 14.12
N SER A 94 1.63 3.19 13.38
CA SER A 94 0.29 2.98 13.93
C SER A 94 0.02 1.52 14.33
N CYS A 95 0.64 0.54 13.67
CA CYS A 95 0.53 -0.88 14.03
C CYS A 95 1.29 -1.17 15.33
N GLU A 96 2.49 -0.61 15.49
CA GLU A 96 3.26 -0.74 16.73
C GLU A 96 2.59 -0.03 17.91
N LEU A 97 2.00 1.16 17.70
CA LEU A 97 1.19 1.84 18.70
C LEU A 97 0.01 0.97 19.15
N PHE A 98 -0.72 0.38 18.20
CA PHE A 98 -1.84 -0.51 18.50
C PHE A 98 -1.39 -1.75 19.29
N ARG A 99 -0.26 -2.39 18.90
CA ARG A 99 0.31 -3.53 19.63
C ARG A 99 0.67 -3.19 21.09
N ARG A 100 1.02 -1.93 21.38
CA ARG A 100 1.31 -1.47 22.75
C ARG A 100 0.05 -1.23 23.58
N GLN A 101 -1.09 -0.91 22.95
CA GLN A 101 -2.35 -0.63 23.64
C GLN A 101 -3.11 -1.89 24.07
N ILE A 102 -2.83 -3.02 23.42
CA ILE A 102 -3.46 -4.33 23.71
C ILE A 102 -2.66 -5.17 24.72
N ARG A 103 -1.58 -4.62 25.27
CA ARG A 103 -0.78 -5.20 26.35
C ARG A 103 -1.27 -4.65 27.69
#